data_AF-A0A1Q2YH30-F1
#
_entry.id   AF-A0A1Q2YH30-F1
#
_cell.length_a   1.000
_cell.length_b   1.000
_cell.length_c   1.000
_cell.angle_alpha   90.00
_cell.angle_beta   90.00
_cell.angle_gamma   90.00
#
_symmetry.space_group_name_H-M   'P 1'
#
loop_
_entity.id
_entity.type
_entity.pdbx_description
1 polymer ?
#
loop_
_entity_poly.entity_id
_entity_poly.type
_entity_poly.pdbx_seq_one_letter_code
_entity_poly.pdbx_strand_id
1 'polypeptide(L)'
;MSEESVTSTFADTVTETITSSATATATATAGTDSGEFVPPITVSISMKTPLLSLQKLTSSSLFKSAYEVDESQITEYSLIAPTPTTDSTPALLYNDLKMLDGHEKLLKCSLVERAAESMRRIIKLKETEASVMLLYTRGLIGDESFKRFKLQAKLQDAEMMEVAKEAEGYKQGWSRIIFANAQEVMMNQALRRRVGAISTRKEVTENIEVKGVETVVKDIQQRIIKLK
;
A
#
# COMPACT_ATOMS: atom_id res chain seq x y z
N MET A 1 6.13 48.52 -14.36
CA MET A 1 5.81 47.67 -13.20
C MET A 1 6.84 46.57 -13.14
N SER A 2 7.40 46.46 -11.96
CA SER A 2 8.71 45.97 -11.57
C SER A 2 8.77 44.46 -11.37
N GLU A 3 10.03 44.00 -11.22
CA GLU A 3 10.49 42.87 -10.38
C GLU A 3 10.42 41.45 -10.97
N GLU A 4 11.38 40.55 -10.82
CA GLU A 4 12.83 40.47 -10.44
C GLU A 4 13.11 38.93 -10.45
N SER A 5 14.13 38.37 -11.11
CA SER A 5 15.54 38.23 -10.68
C SER A 5 15.77 37.45 -9.37
N VAL A 6 15.70 36.11 -9.38
CA VAL A 6 16.38 35.27 -8.34
C VAL A 6 16.74 33.86 -8.86
N THR A 7 17.80 33.68 -9.65
CA THR A 7 18.37 32.32 -9.87
C THR A 7 19.89 32.24 -10.13
N SER A 8 20.66 33.34 -10.15
CA SER A 8 22.08 33.27 -10.56
C SER A 8 23.12 33.33 -9.43
N THR A 9 22.74 33.32 -8.15
CA THR A 9 23.70 33.62 -7.06
C THR A 9 24.34 32.39 -6.40
N PHE A 10 24.01 31.16 -6.80
CA PHE A 10 24.54 29.95 -6.11
C PHE A 10 25.70 29.25 -6.84
N ALA A 11 25.93 29.55 -8.13
CA ALA A 11 26.97 28.91 -8.93
C ALA A 11 28.37 29.50 -8.71
N ASP A 12 28.47 30.80 -8.42
CA ASP A 12 29.76 31.49 -8.32
C ASP A 12 30.42 31.40 -6.94
N THR A 13 29.68 30.97 -5.89
CA THR A 13 30.21 30.90 -4.52
C THR A 13 31.01 29.61 -4.23
N VAL A 14 30.91 28.58 -5.08
CA VAL A 14 31.60 27.30 -4.86
C VAL A 14 33.00 27.26 -5.51
N THR A 15 33.30 28.21 -6.39
CA THR A 15 34.55 28.25 -7.17
C THR A 15 35.75 28.88 -6.45
N GLU A 16 35.58 29.57 -5.33
CA GLU A 16 36.68 30.32 -4.68
C GLU A 16 37.27 29.69 -3.40
N THR A 17 36.77 28.55 -2.94
CA THR A 17 37.34 27.89 -1.76
C THR A 17 37.80 26.49 -2.12
N ILE A 18 39.07 26.35 -2.53
CA ILE A 18 40.02 25.25 -2.27
C ILE A 18 41.23 25.54 -3.18
N THR A 19 42.08 26.45 -2.73
CA THR A 19 43.46 26.60 -3.23
C THR A 19 44.40 26.26 -2.09
N SER A 20 44.44 24.97 -1.74
CA SER A 20 45.47 24.42 -0.86
C SER A 20 46.17 23.29 -1.63
N SER A 21 47.23 23.67 -2.35
CA SER A 21 48.16 22.73 -2.96
C SER A 21 49.03 22.11 -1.87
N ALA A 22 48.65 20.91 -1.41
CA ALA A 22 49.52 20.07 -0.60
C ALA A 22 50.27 19.11 -1.54
N THR A 23 51.57 19.36 -1.72
CA THR A 23 52.47 18.47 -2.47
C THR A 23 52.95 17.36 -1.55
N ALA A 24 52.50 16.12 -1.79
CA ALA A 24 53.03 14.94 -1.12
C ALA A 24 54.13 14.31 -1.99
N THR A 25 55.38 14.33 -1.50
CA THR A 25 56.54 13.71 -2.17
C THR A 25 56.71 12.28 -1.67
N ALA A 26 56.63 11.30 -2.57
CA ALA A 26 57.00 9.91 -2.28
C ALA A 26 58.27 9.56 -3.08
N THR A 27 59.35 9.22 -2.38
CA THR A 27 60.64 8.81 -2.97
C THR A 27 60.67 7.29 -3.04
N ALA A 28 60.77 6.73 -4.25
CA ALA A 28 61.06 5.31 -4.47
C ALA A 28 62.47 5.18 -5.06
N THR A 29 63.37 4.52 -4.33
CA THR A 29 64.74 4.23 -4.79
C THR A 29 64.76 2.85 -5.43
N ALA A 30 64.93 2.77 -6.75
CA ALA A 30 65.30 1.54 -7.44
C ALA A 30 66.80 1.59 -7.73
N GLY A 31 67.58 0.68 -7.14
CA GLY A 31 69.01 0.56 -7.40
C GLY A 31 69.28 -0.11 -8.75
N THR A 32 70.38 0.25 -9.40
CA THR A 32 71.55 -0.62 -9.68
C THR A 32 72.66 0.23 -10.33
N ASP A 33 73.89 -0.11 -9.99
CA ASP A 33 75.17 0.54 -10.22
C ASP A 33 75.52 0.91 -11.67
N SER A 34 75.70 2.21 -11.92
CA SER A 34 76.81 2.81 -12.69
C SER A 34 76.63 4.33 -12.67
N GLY A 35 77.67 5.07 -12.29
CA GLY A 35 77.64 6.47 -11.89
C GLY A 35 77.13 7.48 -12.93
N GLU A 36 75.82 7.51 -13.16
CA GLU A 36 75.11 8.55 -13.86
C GLU A 36 73.85 8.91 -13.06
N PHE A 37 73.79 10.14 -12.54
CA PHE A 37 72.68 10.64 -11.73
C PHE A 37 71.45 10.86 -12.61
N VAL A 38 70.60 9.85 -12.74
CA VAL A 38 69.27 9.97 -13.35
C VAL A 38 68.33 10.58 -12.28
N PRO A 39 67.73 11.77 -12.49
CA PRO A 39 66.84 12.35 -11.51
C PRO A 39 65.59 11.47 -11.34
N PRO A 40 65.06 11.33 -10.11
CA PRO A 40 63.87 10.52 -9.88
C PRO A 40 62.68 11.10 -10.66
N ILE A 41 62.05 10.28 -11.51
CA ILE A 41 60.85 10.67 -12.26
C ILE A 41 59.70 10.77 -11.26
N THR A 42 59.35 12.00 -10.88
CA THR A 42 58.23 12.29 -9.98
C THR A 42 56.92 12.30 -10.78
N VAL A 43 56.13 11.23 -10.66
CA VAL A 43 54.76 11.23 -11.21
C VAL A 43 53.86 11.99 -10.25
N SER A 44 53.60 13.26 -10.56
CA SER A 44 52.65 14.09 -9.80
C SER A 44 51.23 13.63 -10.09
N ILE A 45 50.72 12.71 -9.28
CA ILE A 45 49.31 12.29 -9.36
C ILE A 45 48.46 13.47 -8.87
N SER A 46 47.83 14.17 -9.82
CA SER A 46 46.97 15.30 -9.52
C SER A 46 45.76 14.82 -8.71
N MET A 47 45.53 15.40 -7.52
CA MET A 47 44.35 15.13 -6.68
C MET A 47 43.00 15.35 -7.40
N LYS A 48 43.01 15.98 -8.57
CA LYS A 48 41.83 16.21 -9.41
C LYS A 48 41.29 14.93 -10.07
N THR A 49 42.13 13.93 -10.36
CA THR A 49 41.69 12.70 -11.06
C THR A 49 40.74 11.81 -10.24
N PRO A 50 40.92 11.58 -8.92
CA PRO A 50 39.92 10.86 -8.12
C PRO A 50 38.65 11.70 -7.91
N LEU A 51 38.77 13.03 -7.73
CA LEU A 51 37.62 13.92 -7.55
C LEU A 51 36.71 13.96 -8.79
N LEU A 52 37.29 14.02 -9.99
CA LEU A 52 36.54 14.01 -11.24
C LEU A 52 35.79 12.68 -11.48
N SER A 53 36.35 11.58 -10.97
CA SER A 53 35.73 10.24 -11.07
C SER A 53 34.54 10.10 -10.12
N LEU A 54 34.64 10.65 -8.91
CA LEU A 54 33.54 10.71 -7.94
C LEU A 54 32.37 11.57 -8.46
N GLN A 55 32.66 12.70 -9.11
CA GLN A 55 31.63 13.55 -9.73
C GLN A 55 30.88 12.83 -10.87
N LYS A 56 31.57 12.01 -11.67
CA LYS A 56 30.92 11.20 -12.71
C LYS A 56 30.02 10.13 -12.10
N LEU A 57 30.45 9.48 -11.01
CA LEU A 57 29.63 8.50 -10.29
C LEU A 57 28.36 9.13 -9.67
N THR A 58 28.45 10.30 -9.05
CA THR A 58 27.27 10.99 -8.51
C THR A 58 26.32 11.47 -9.61
N SER A 59 26.83 11.86 -10.78
CA SER A 59 25.97 12.19 -11.92
C SER A 59 25.21 10.97 -12.47
N SER A 60 25.75 9.75 -12.35
CA SER A 60 25.05 8.51 -12.72
C SER A 60 23.91 8.13 -11.77
N SER A 61 23.98 8.58 -10.50
CA SER A 61 22.88 8.40 -9.52
C SER A 61 21.61 9.16 -9.93
N LEU A 62 21.74 10.31 -10.60
CA LEU A 62 20.59 11.04 -11.17
C LEU A 62 19.87 10.24 -12.28
N PHE A 63 20.57 9.30 -12.93
CA PHE A 63 20.00 8.42 -13.95
C PHE A 63 19.03 7.39 -13.35
N LYS A 64 19.24 6.98 -12.09
CA LYS A 64 18.29 6.11 -11.35
C LYS A 64 16.95 6.80 -11.14
N SER A 65 16.96 8.09 -10.79
CA SER A 65 15.75 8.89 -10.61
C SER A 65 14.93 9.03 -11.90
N ALA A 66 15.57 9.01 -13.07
CA ALA A 66 14.89 9.06 -14.37
C ALA A 66 14.30 7.69 -14.79
N TYR A 67 14.87 6.59 -14.28
CA TYR A 67 14.33 5.23 -14.50
C TYR A 67 13.26 4.83 -13.47
N GLU A 68 13.25 5.46 -12.29
CA GLU A 68 12.33 5.13 -11.19
C GLU A 68 10.94 5.76 -11.34
N VAL A 69 10.76 6.68 -12.28
CA VAL A 69 9.43 7.11 -12.76
C VAL A 69 9.05 6.27 -13.96
N ASP A 70 8.92 4.97 -13.74
CA ASP A 70 8.51 4.03 -14.78
C ASP A 70 6.98 4.10 -14.91
N GLU A 71 6.51 4.84 -15.92
CA GLU A 71 5.09 4.93 -16.29
C GLU A 71 4.48 3.52 -16.51
N SER A 72 5.32 2.51 -16.80
CA SER A 72 4.90 1.11 -16.91
C SER A 72 4.43 0.51 -15.58
N GLN A 73 5.03 0.86 -14.43
CA GLN A 73 4.53 0.42 -13.12
C GLN A 73 3.14 0.99 -12.83
N ILE A 74 2.87 2.23 -13.24
CA ILE A 74 1.53 2.84 -13.10
C ILE A 74 0.51 2.06 -13.95
N THR A 75 0.88 1.68 -15.18
CA THR A 75 0.02 0.84 -16.03
C THR A 75 -0.15 -0.58 -15.49
N GLU A 76 0.91 -1.18 -14.93
CA GLU A 76 0.89 -2.49 -14.27
C GLU A 76 -0.05 -2.44 -13.07
N TYR A 77 0.10 -1.47 -12.16
CA TYR A 77 -0.78 -1.28 -11.01
C TYR A 77 -2.25 -1.01 -11.40
N SER A 78 -2.50 -0.36 -12.54
CA SER A 78 -3.86 -0.16 -13.06
C SER A 78 -4.51 -1.46 -13.59
N LEU A 79 -3.72 -2.36 -14.17
CA LEU A 79 -4.16 -3.70 -14.60
C LEU A 79 -4.34 -4.65 -13.41
N ILE A 80 -3.61 -4.38 -12.34
CA ILE A 80 -3.60 -5.09 -11.06
C ILE A 80 -4.74 -4.64 -10.14
N ALA A 81 -5.41 -3.53 -10.49
CA ALA A 81 -6.44 -2.92 -9.67
C ALA A 81 -7.42 -3.99 -9.15
N PRO A 82 -7.83 -3.88 -7.88
CA PRO A 82 -8.83 -4.78 -7.32
C PRO A 82 -10.06 -4.66 -8.21
N THR A 83 -10.52 -5.78 -8.76
CA THR A 83 -11.76 -5.82 -9.54
C THR A 83 -12.86 -5.15 -8.72
N PRO A 84 -13.73 -4.31 -9.30
CA PRO A 84 -14.83 -3.69 -8.56
C PRO A 84 -15.70 -4.80 -7.97
N THR A 85 -15.49 -5.10 -6.68
CA THR A 85 -16.32 -6.05 -5.96
C THR A 85 -17.55 -5.32 -5.46
N THR A 86 -18.58 -6.08 -5.09
CA THR A 86 -19.79 -5.56 -4.44
C THR A 86 -19.50 -4.72 -3.18
N ASP A 87 -18.29 -4.85 -2.61
CA ASP A 87 -17.87 -4.08 -1.45
C ASP A 87 -17.58 -2.59 -1.78
N SER A 88 -17.29 -2.21 -3.02
CA SER A 88 -17.03 -0.79 -3.39
C SER A 88 -18.31 0.06 -3.50
N THR A 89 -19.48 -0.53 -3.35
CA THR A 89 -20.78 0.13 -3.58
C THR A 89 -21.00 1.39 -2.74
N PRO A 90 -20.65 1.48 -1.43
CA PRO A 90 -20.92 2.69 -0.66
C PRO A 90 -20.07 3.90 -1.06
N ALA A 91 -18.83 3.66 -1.52
CA ALA A 91 -17.95 4.72 -1.98
C ALA A 91 -18.49 5.36 -3.27
N LEU A 92 -18.97 4.53 -4.20
CA LEU A 92 -19.62 4.99 -5.42
C LEU A 92 -20.90 5.77 -5.10
N LEU A 93 -21.76 5.22 -4.23
CA LEU A 93 -22.99 5.89 -3.82
C LEU A 93 -22.73 7.26 -3.19
N TYR A 94 -21.70 7.38 -2.35
CA TYR A 94 -21.32 8.66 -1.77
C TYR A 94 -20.90 9.67 -2.85
N ASN A 95 -20.06 9.26 -3.80
CA ASN A 95 -19.62 10.11 -4.89
C ASN A 95 -20.79 10.52 -5.79
N ASP A 96 -21.69 9.59 -6.12
CA ASP A 96 -22.89 9.86 -6.92
C ASP A 96 -23.81 10.86 -6.21
N LEU A 97 -24.04 10.69 -4.90
CA LEU A 97 -24.83 11.62 -4.09
C LEU A 97 -24.18 13.01 -4.01
N LYS A 98 -22.85 13.07 -3.97
CA LYS A 98 -22.08 14.32 -3.97
C LYS A 98 -22.19 15.03 -5.32
N MET A 99 -22.16 14.28 -6.42
CA MET A 99 -22.35 14.81 -7.77
C MET A 99 -23.77 15.35 -7.99
N LEU A 100 -24.77 14.74 -7.33
CA LEU A 100 -26.17 15.13 -7.41
C LEU A 100 -26.56 16.22 -6.40
N ASP A 101 -25.60 16.75 -5.64
CA ASP A 101 -25.81 17.71 -4.53
C ASP A 101 -26.95 17.29 -3.58
N GLY A 102 -26.88 16.02 -3.13
CA GLY A 102 -27.87 15.45 -2.24
C GLY A 102 -27.97 16.17 -0.89
N HIS A 103 -29.09 16.01 -0.21
CA HIS A 103 -29.31 16.63 1.10
C HIS A 103 -28.18 16.30 2.10
N GLU A 104 -27.72 17.30 2.86
CA GLU A 104 -26.54 17.19 3.74
C GLU A 104 -26.59 15.99 4.71
N LYS A 105 -27.77 15.67 5.27
CA LYS A 105 -27.94 14.48 6.13
C LYS A 105 -27.68 13.17 5.39
N LEU A 106 -28.05 13.07 4.11
CA LEU A 106 -27.80 11.89 3.29
C LEU A 106 -26.31 11.78 2.95
N LEU A 107 -25.65 12.90 2.65
CA LEU A 107 -24.20 12.93 2.45
C LEU A 107 -23.43 12.49 3.70
N LYS A 108 -23.80 12.97 4.89
CA LYS A 108 -23.19 12.53 6.15
C LYS A 108 -23.46 11.06 6.43
N CYS A 109 -24.67 10.57 6.18
CA CYS A 109 -25.03 9.16 6.37
C CYS A 109 -24.23 8.25 5.43
N SER A 110 -24.16 8.61 4.15
CA SER A 110 -23.41 7.84 3.15
C SER A 110 -21.91 7.89 3.40
N LEU A 111 -21.36 8.98 3.94
CA LEU A 111 -19.96 9.03 4.37
C LEU A 111 -19.67 8.05 5.52
N VAL A 112 -20.57 7.95 6.51
CA VAL A 112 -20.44 6.97 7.60
C VAL A 112 -20.52 5.54 7.07
N GLU A 113 -21.41 5.27 6.11
CA GLU A 113 -21.51 3.96 5.45
C GLU A 113 -20.23 3.61 4.68
N ARG A 114 -19.68 4.57 3.93
CA ARG A 114 -18.37 4.43 3.27
C ARG A 114 -17.26 4.12 4.27
N ALA A 115 -17.22 4.84 5.39
CA ALA A 115 -16.27 4.60 6.47
C ALA A 115 -16.41 3.18 7.06
N ALA A 116 -17.63 2.72 7.30
CA ALA A 116 -17.92 1.42 7.89
C ALA A 116 -17.47 0.26 6.99
N GLU A 117 -17.73 0.33 5.68
CA GLU A 117 -17.27 -0.72 4.75
C GLU A 117 -15.76 -0.65 4.48
N SER A 118 -15.13 0.54 4.43
CA SER A 118 -13.67 0.67 4.37
C SER A 118 -12.99 0.04 5.61
N MET A 119 -13.54 0.28 6.79
CA MET A 119 -13.09 -0.32 8.04
C MET A 119 -13.25 -1.85 8.06
N ARG A 120 -14.38 -2.36 7.56
CA ARG A 120 -14.61 -3.80 7.39
C ARG A 120 -13.55 -4.43 6.47
N ARG A 121 -13.18 -3.75 5.40
CA ARG A 121 -12.15 -4.22 4.45
C ARG A 121 -10.77 -4.27 5.09
N ILE A 122 -10.35 -3.21 5.78
CA ILE A 122 -9.00 -3.18 6.39
C ILE A 122 -8.86 -4.24 7.49
N ILE A 123 -9.90 -4.47 8.30
CA ILE A 123 -9.89 -5.51 9.34
C ILE A 123 -9.70 -6.89 8.69
N LYS A 124 -10.47 -7.20 7.65
CA LYS A 124 -10.33 -8.46 6.92
C LYS A 124 -8.95 -8.63 6.29
N LEU A 125 -8.42 -7.58 5.65
CA LEU A 125 -7.10 -7.62 5.04
C LEU A 125 -6.02 -7.95 6.09
N LYS A 126 -6.08 -7.29 7.25
CA LYS A 126 -5.17 -7.54 8.39
C LYS A 126 -5.30 -8.96 8.94
N GLU A 127 -6.51 -9.49 9.07
CA GLU A 127 -6.75 -10.88 9.50
C GLU A 127 -6.16 -11.89 8.50
N THR A 128 -6.28 -11.61 7.20
CA THR A 128 -5.79 -12.50 6.14
C THR A 128 -4.29 -12.37 5.86
N GLU A 129 -3.64 -11.30 6.31
CA GLU A 129 -2.24 -10.97 6.00
C GLU A 129 -1.28 -12.11 6.38
N ALA A 130 -1.40 -12.65 7.59
CA ALA A 130 -0.55 -13.75 8.05
C ALA A 130 -0.72 -15.01 7.19
N SER A 131 -1.94 -15.29 6.75
CA SER A 131 -2.25 -16.45 5.89
C SER A 131 -1.67 -16.26 4.49
N VAL A 132 -1.78 -15.06 3.92
CA VAL A 132 -1.23 -14.73 2.60
C VAL A 132 0.30 -14.77 2.61
N MET A 133 0.94 -14.22 3.65
CA MET A 133 2.41 -14.29 3.82
C MET A 133 2.91 -15.74 3.89
N LEU A 134 2.19 -16.60 4.59
CA LEU A 134 2.51 -18.01 4.68
C LEU A 134 2.38 -18.73 3.33
N LEU A 135 1.37 -18.40 2.53
CA LEU A 135 1.21 -18.94 1.18
C LEU A 135 2.29 -18.42 0.22
N TYR A 136 2.69 -17.15 0.37
CA TYR A 136 3.74 -16.51 -0.44
C TYR A 136 5.12 -17.12 -0.19
N THR A 137 5.52 -17.27 1.07
CA THR A 137 6.80 -17.89 1.44
C THR A 137 6.90 -19.36 1.00
N ARG A 138 5.77 -20.07 0.84
CA ARG A 138 5.72 -21.43 0.30
C ARG A 138 5.65 -21.51 -1.23
N GLY A 139 5.59 -20.37 -1.92
CA GLY A 139 5.47 -20.33 -3.39
C GLY A 139 4.12 -20.80 -3.92
N LEU A 140 3.07 -20.85 -3.08
CA LEU A 140 1.72 -21.28 -3.49
C LEU A 140 0.89 -20.16 -4.14
N ILE A 141 1.35 -18.91 -4.04
CA ILE A 141 0.72 -17.71 -4.61
C ILE A 141 1.77 -16.97 -5.45
N GLY A 142 1.36 -16.45 -6.61
CA GLY A 142 2.25 -15.69 -7.47
C GLY A 142 2.64 -14.33 -6.88
N ASP A 143 3.81 -13.81 -7.27
CA ASP A 143 4.30 -12.47 -6.89
C ASP A 143 3.29 -11.38 -7.26
N GLU A 144 2.64 -11.54 -8.41
CA GLU A 144 1.59 -10.65 -8.87
C GLU A 144 0.43 -10.55 -7.87
N SER A 145 -0.19 -11.67 -7.50
CA SER A 145 -1.27 -11.72 -6.50
C SER A 145 -0.88 -11.10 -5.16
N PHE A 146 0.38 -11.29 -4.73
CA PHE A 146 0.91 -10.70 -3.51
C PHE A 146 1.10 -9.18 -3.60
N LYS A 147 1.57 -8.66 -4.75
CA LYS A 147 1.59 -7.22 -5.03
C LYS A 147 0.19 -6.63 -5.00
N ARG A 148 -0.81 -7.30 -5.59
CA ARG A 148 -2.22 -6.82 -5.55
C ARG A 148 -2.75 -6.74 -4.13
N PHE A 149 -2.43 -7.73 -3.29
CA PHE A 149 -2.81 -7.73 -1.89
C PHE A 149 -2.23 -6.52 -1.13
N LYS A 150 -0.93 -6.25 -1.31
CA LYS A 150 -0.28 -5.07 -0.70
C LYS A 150 -0.84 -3.75 -1.22
N LEU A 151 -1.09 -3.66 -2.53
CA LEU A 151 -1.71 -2.49 -3.15
C LEU A 151 -3.11 -2.27 -2.57
N GLN A 152 -3.91 -3.32 -2.45
CA GLN A 152 -5.25 -3.26 -1.89
C GLN A 152 -5.25 -2.74 -0.45
N ALA A 153 -4.31 -3.19 0.39
CA ALA A 153 -4.16 -2.66 1.74
C ALA A 153 -3.88 -1.14 1.73
N LYS A 154 -2.94 -0.69 0.90
CA LYS A 154 -2.63 0.74 0.75
C LYS A 154 -3.82 1.57 0.23
N LEU A 155 -4.58 1.03 -0.72
CA LEU A 155 -5.76 1.69 -1.27
C LEU A 155 -6.83 1.87 -0.20
N GLN A 156 -7.04 0.87 0.65
CA GLN A 156 -7.99 0.96 1.77
C GLN A 156 -7.55 1.96 2.84
N ASP A 157 -6.25 2.01 3.17
CA ASP A 157 -5.72 3.02 4.09
C ASP A 157 -5.87 4.44 3.51
N ALA A 158 -5.61 4.61 2.21
CA ALA A 158 -5.82 5.88 1.51
C ALA A 158 -7.30 6.30 1.53
N GLU A 159 -8.22 5.37 1.26
CA GLU A 159 -9.67 5.63 1.33
C GLU A 159 -10.08 6.09 2.74
N MET A 160 -9.55 5.48 3.80
CA MET A 160 -9.80 5.94 5.17
C MET A 160 -9.28 7.37 5.41
N MET A 161 -8.09 7.71 4.90
CA MET A 161 -7.56 9.08 5.03
C MET A 161 -8.43 10.11 4.29
N GLU A 162 -8.94 9.76 3.11
CA GLU A 162 -9.89 10.60 2.37
C GLU A 162 -11.18 10.83 3.16
N VAL A 163 -11.76 9.77 3.71
CA VAL A 163 -12.97 9.86 4.56
C VAL A 163 -12.73 10.74 5.77
N ALA A 164 -11.55 10.65 6.41
CA ALA A 164 -11.19 11.51 7.54
C ALA A 164 -11.14 12.99 7.14
N LYS A 165 -10.49 13.30 6.02
CA LYS A 165 -10.40 14.66 5.47
C LYS A 165 -11.77 15.21 5.10
N GLU A 166 -12.61 14.38 4.51
CA GLU A 166 -13.96 14.76 4.09
C GLU A 166 -14.89 14.98 5.28
N ALA A 167 -14.79 14.14 6.32
CA ALA A 167 -15.49 14.33 7.58
C ALA A 167 -15.12 15.66 8.25
N GLU A 168 -13.83 16.02 8.24
CA GLU A 168 -13.37 17.31 8.75
C GLU A 168 -13.97 18.50 7.97
N GLY A 169 -14.15 18.34 6.65
CA GLY A 169 -14.81 19.31 5.79
C GLY A 169 -16.29 19.56 6.12
N TYR A 170 -17.00 18.54 6.61
CA TYR A 170 -18.40 18.69 7.06
C TYR A 170 -18.52 19.32 8.44
N LYS A 171 -17.65 18.92 9.37
CA LYS A 171 -17.66 19.44 10.74
C LYS A 171 -16.28 19.27 11.37
N GLN A 172 -15.75 20.36 11.90
CA GLN A 172 -14.49 20.36 12.63
C GLN A 172 -14.49 19.33 13.78
N GLY A 173 -13.46 18.51 13.86
CA GLY A 173 -13.27 17.47 14.87
C GLY A 173 -14.10 16.21 14.64
N TRP A 174 -14.88 16.12 13.56
CA TRP A 174 -15.66 14.91 13.27
C TRP A 174 -14.78 13.74 12.81
N SER A 175 -13.64 14.03 12.16
CA SER A 175 -12.64 13.03 11.75
C SER A 175 -12.18 12.11 12.89
N ARG A 176 -12.11 12.62 14.12
CA ARG A 176 -11.70 11.84 15.31
C ARG A 176 -12.77 10.86 15.78
N ILE A 177 -14.04 11.14 15.53
CA ILE A 177 -15.19 10.39 16.09
C ILE A 177 -15.83 9.48 15.03
N ILE A 178 -15.78 9.87 13.75
CA ILE A 178 -16.47 9.16 12.66
C ILE A 178 -16.13 7.67 12.60
N PHE A 179 -14.87 7.30 12.83
CA PHE A 179 -14.44 5.90 12.81
C PHE A 179 -14.94 5.07 13.99
N ALA A 180 -15.11 5.67 15.18
CA ALA A 180 -15.74 4.97 16.30
C ALA A 180 -17.21 4.67 15.99
N ASN A 181 -17.94 5.67 15.45
CA ASN A 181 -19.33 5.49 15.03
C ASN A 181 -19.45 4.47 13.88
N ALA A 182 -18.55 4.53 12.90
CA ALA A 182 -18.52 3.61 11.77
C ALA A 182 -18.24 2.16 12.21
N GLN A 183 -17.39 1.95 13.21
CA GLN A 183 -17.16 0.63 13.80
C GLN A 183 -18.44 0.04 14.42
N GLU A 184 -19.21 0.85 15.14
CA GLU A 184 -20.49 0.42 15.71
C GLU A 184 -21.51 0.07 14.62
N VAL A 185 -21.61 0.90 13.57
CA VAL A 185 -22.46 0.65 12.40
C VAL A 185 -22.06 -0.65 11.71
N MET A 186 -20.76 -0.83 11.43
CA MET A 186 -20.22 -2.03 10.81
C MET A 186 -20.58 -3.29 11.62
N MET A 187 -20.40 -3.26 12.95
CA MET A 187 -20.73 -4.38 13.82
C MET A 187 -22.24 -4.65 13.84
N ASN A 188 -23.06 -3.61 13.87
CA ASN A 188 -24.51 -3.75 13.82
C ASN A 188 -24.98 -4.39 12.51
N GLN A 189 -24.43 -3.97 11.37
CA GLN A 189 -24.71 -4.56 10.07
C GLN A 189 -24.28 -6.03 10.00
N ALA A 190 -23.09 -6.35 10.50
CA ALA A 190 -22.62 -7.74 10.57
C ALA A 190 -23.57 -8.62 11.40
N LEU A 191 -24.04 -8.12 12.54
CA LEU A 191 -25.01 -8.81 13.38
C LEU A 191 -26.35 -9.02 12.65
N ARG A 192 -26.90 -7.99 12.00
CA ARG A 192 -28.15 -8.07 11.23
C ARG A 192 -28.03 -9.09 10.09
N ARG A 193 -26.93 -9.06 9.33
CA ARG A 193 -26.64 -10.03 8.26
C ARG A 193 -26.63 -11.46 8.82
N ARG A 194 -26.00 -11.68 9.98
CA ARG A 194 -25.93 -12.99 10.62
C ARG A 194 -27.30 -13.48 11.11
N VAL A 195 -28.09 -12.61 11.74
CA VAL A 195 -29.45 -12.93 12.25
C VAL A 195 -30.39 -13.20 11.08
N GLY A 196 -30.39 -12.37 10.04
CA GLY A 196 -31.19 -12.60 8.83
C GLY A 196 -30.85 -13.95 8.18
N ALA A 197 -29.57 -14.30 8.12
CA ALA A 197 -29.13 -15.60 7.60
C ALA A 197 -29.62 -16.78 8.45
N ILE A 198 -29.90 -16.62 9.75
CA ILE A 198 -30.48 -17.70 10.58
C ILE A 198 -31.88 -18.06 10.08
N SER A 199 -32.71 -17.08 9.75
CA SER A 199 -34.07 -17.33 9.22
C SER A 199 -34.00 -18.14 7.92
N THR A 200 -33.13 -17.72 6.99
CA THR A 200 -32.97 -18.44 5.71
C THR A 200 -32.43 -19.86 5.91
N ARG A 201 -31.48 -20.07 6.82
CA ARG A 201 -30.94 -21.41 7.13
C ARG A 201 -32.00 -22.29 7.77
N LYS A 202 -32.91 -21.73 8.56
CA LYS A 202 -34.03 -22.47 9.16
C LYS A 202 -34.95 -23.05 8.07
N GLU A 203 -35.36 -22.23 7.11
CA GLU A 203 -36.17 -22.68 5.97
C GLU A 203 -35.46 -23.78 5.17
N VAL A 204 -34.16 -23.60 4.88
CA VAL A 204 -33.36 -24.64 4.22
C VAL A 204 -33.33 -25.93 5.04
N THR A 205 -33.21 -25.84 6.37
CA THR A 205 -33.17 -27.02 7.25
C THR A 205 -34.54 -27.71 7.32
N GLU A 206 -35.64 -26.97 7.33
CA GLU A 206 -37.00 -27.54 7.28
C GLU A 206 -37.28 -28.23 5.95
N ASN A 207 -36.73 -27.71 4.85
CA ASN A 207 -36.83 -28.31 3.52
C ASN A 207 -35.87 -29.49 3.28
N ILE A 208 -34.88 -29.67 4.16
CA ILE A 208 -34.09 -30.91 4.18
C ILE A 208 -34.98 -31.96 4.86
N GLU A 209 -35.79 -32.67 4.07
CA GLU A 209 -36.39 -33.94 4.50
C GLU A 209 -35.27 -34.82 5.05
N VAL A 210 -35.34 -35.17 6.35
CA VAL A 210 -34.42 -36.14 6.95
C VAL A 210 -34.82 -37.53 6.45
N LYS A 211 -34.44 -37.84 5.20
CA LYS A 211 -34.66 -39.14 4.58
C LYS A 211 -33.98 -40.21 5.44
N GLY A 212 -34.79 -41.09 6.03
CA GLY A 212 -34.33 -42.20 6.86
C GLY A 212 -34.83 -42.19 8.31
N VAL A 213 -35.31 -41.06 8.84
CA VAL A 213 -35.93 -41.06 10.19
C VAL A 213 -37.28 -41.75 10.15
N GLU A 214 -38.07 -41.54 9.10
CA GLU A 214 -39.39 -42.15 8.97
C GLU A 214 -39.36 -43.68 8.89
N THR A 215 -38.37 -44.25 8.21
CA THR A 215 -38.19 -45.71 8.12
C THR A 215 -37.80 -46.30 9.46
N VAL A 216 -36.91 -45.64 10.19
CA VAL A 216 -36.51 -46.06 11.54
C VAL A 216 -37.68 -45.96 12.52
N VAL A 217 -38.48 -44.89 12.44
CA VAL A 217 -39.69 -44.74 13.27
C VAL A 217 -40.72 -45.82 12.95
N LYS A 218 -40.95 -46.14 11.68
CA LYS A 218 -41.86 -47.22 11.25
C LYS A 218 -41.39 -48.60 11.75
N ASP A 219 -40.09 -48.89 11.65
CA ASP A 219 -39.51 -50.16 12.14
C ASP A 219 -39.67 -50.32 13.67
N ILE A 220 -39.45 -49.23 14.42
CA ILE A 220 -39.66 -49.23 15.88
C ILE A 220 -41.13 -49.46 16.21
N GLN A 221 -42.06 -48.78 15.52
CA GLN A 221 -43.50 -48.97 15.71
C GLN A 221 -43.94 -50.41 15.42
N GLN A 222 -43.45 -51.02 14.35
CA GLN A 222 -43.76 -52.42 14.04
C GLN A 222 -43.20 -53.39 15.08
N ARG A 223 -42.00 -53.14 15.62
CA ARG A 223 -41.43 -53.95 16.70
C ARG A 223 -42.26 -53.86 17.99
N ILE A 224 -42.76 -52.68 18.34
CA ILE A 224 -43.62 -52.49 19.53
C ILE A 224 -44.95 -53.23 19.37
N ILE A 225 -45.55 -53.20 18.18
CA ILE A 225 -46.81 -53.92 17.91
C ILE A 225 -46.61 -55.44 18.02
N LYS A 226 -45.48 -55.97 17.56
CA LYS A 226 -45.17 -57.41 17.66
C LYS A 226 -44.89 -57.90 19.09
N LEU A 227 -44.58 -56.98 20.01
CA LEU A 227 -44.29 -57.28 21.41
C LEU A 227 -45.53 -57.15 22.33
N LYS A 228 -46.65 -56.64 21.81
CA LYS A 228 -47.96 -56.65 22.48
C LYS A 228 -48.78 -57.84 22.01
#